data_AF-A0A960D903-F1
#
_entry.id   AF-A0A960D903-F1
#
_cell.length_a   1.000
_cell.length_b   1.000
_cell.length_c   1.000
_cell.angle_alpha   90.00
_cell.angle_beta   90.00
_cell.angle_gamma   90.00
#
_symmetry.space_group_name_H-M   'P 1'
#
loop_
_entity.id
_entity.type
_entity.pdbx_description
1 polymer ?
#
loop_
_entity_poly.entity_id
_entity_poly.type
_entity_poly.pdbx_seq_one_letter_code
_entity_poly.pdbx_strand_id
1 'polypeptide(L)' 'MIVSTINVNGIRAAVRERSPENRGLLHWLSRTEADAVCLQETRADDGQLAEALAPA' A
#
# COMPACT_ATOMS: atom_id res chain seq x y z
N MET A 1 -1.64 -16.84 11.84
CA MET A 1 -1.73 -16.44 10.43
C MET A 1 -2.77 -15.33 10.31
N ILE A 2 -2.32 -14.11 10.05
CA ILE A 2 -3.11 -12.89 9.89
C ILE A 2 -3.05 -12.48 8.42
N VAL A 3 -4.21 -12.33 7.80
CA VAL A 3 -4.34 -11.86 6.42
C VAL A 3 -5.14 -10.57 6.42
N SER A 4 -4.59 -9.52 5.81
CA SER A 4 -5.29 -8.25 5.60
C SER A 4 -5.64 -8.07 4.13
N THR A 5 -6.85 -7.59 3.86
CA THR A 5 -7.31 -7.27 2.50
C THR A 5 -7.67 -5.80 2.42
N ILE A 6 -7.21 -5.11 1.38
CA ILE A 6 -7.36 -3.66 1.23
C ILE A 6 -7.70 -3.32 -0.21
N ASN A 7 -8.86 -2.72 -0.40
CA ASN A 7 -9.16 -1.98 -1.62
C ASN A 7 -8.49 -0.61 -1.54
N VAL A 8 -7.52 -0.36 -2.42
CA VAL A 8 -6.70 0.87 -2.36
C VAL A 8 -7.23 2.00 -3.24
N ASN A 9 -8.23 1.73 -4.10
CA ASN A 9 -8.81 2.71 -5.02
C ASN A 9 -7.74 3.54 -5.78
N GLY A 10 -6.66 2.88 -6.22
CA GLY A 10 -5.48 3.46 -6.85
C GLY A 10 -4.22 3.46 -5.97
N ILE A 11 -3.25 2.58 -6.28
CA ILE A 11 -2.06 2.36 -5.44
C ILE A 11 -1.18 3.60 -5.28
N ARG A 12 -0.95 4.36 -6.36
CA ARG A 12 -0.15 5.60 -6.32
C ARG A 12 -0.74 6.65 -5.37
N ALA A 13 -2.07 6.71 -5.27
CA ALA A 13 -2.74 7.64 -4.37
C ALA A 13 -2.70 7.16 -2.91
N ALA A 14 -2.71 5.84 -2.71
CA ALA A 14 -2.67 5.20 -1.39
C ALA A 14 -1.28 5.29 -0.74
N VAL A 15 -0.19 5.14 -1.49
CA VAL A 15 1.18 5.18 -0.94
C VAL A 15 1.66 6.60 -0.61
N ARG A 16 1.00 7.63 -1.15
CA ARG A 16 1.41 9.02 -0.99
C ARG A 16 1.26 9.49 0.46
N GLU A 17 2.36 9.94 1.07
CA GLU A 17 2.32 10.76 2.27
C GLU A 17 1.73 12.13 1.95
N ARG A 18 0.68 12.52 2.70
CA ARG A 18 -0.03 13.78 2.53
C ARG A 18 0.22 14.74 3.68
N SER A 19 0.42 14.20 4.88
CA SER A 19 0.73 14.97 6.09
C SER A 19 1.35 14.04 7.16
N PRO A 20 1.87 14.58 8.28
CA PRO A 20 2.36 13.77 9.40
C PRO A 20 1.32 12.79 9.98
N GLU A 21 0.03 13.13 9.88
CA GLU A 21 -1.10 12.32 10.33
C GLU A 21 -1.64 11.39 9.23
N ASN A 22 -1.29 11.63 7.96
CA ASN A 22 -1.67 10.82 6.81
C ASN A 22 -0.42 10.41 6.01
N ARG A 23 0.26 9.40 6.53
CA ARG A 23 1.56 8.92 6.05
C ARG A 23 1.48 7.93 4.89
N GLY A 24 0.27 7.65 4.39
CA GLY A 24 0.04 6.71 3.30
C GLY A 24 0.23 5.24 3.68
N LEU A 25 0.02 4.38 2.69
CA LEU A 25 -0.03 2.92 2.83
C LEU A 25 1.31 2.31 3.23
N LEU A 26 2.45 2.82 2.71
CA LEU A 26 3.77 2.25 3.01
C LEU A 26 4.12 2.35 4.49
N HIS A 27 3.72 3.45 5.16
CA HIS A 27 3.90 3.57 6.60
C HIS A 27 3.16 2.48 7.37
N TRP A 28 1.91 2.17 6.97
CA TRP A 28 1.14 1.09 7.58
C TRP A 28 1.75 -0.28 7.28
N LEU A 29 2.16 -0.54 6.03
CA LEU A 29 2.79 -1.80 5.63
C LEU A 29 4.07 -2.09 6.43
N SER A 30 4.84 -1.07 6.79
CA SER A 30 6.06 -1.22 7.61
C SER A 30 5.80 -1.62 9.07
N ARG A 31 4.56 -1.56 9.54
CA ARG A 31 4.20 -1.77 10.97
C ARG A 31 3.13 -2.82 11.20
N THR A 32 2.50 -3.33 10.13
CA THR A 32 1.43 -4.32 10.25
C THR A 32 1.96 -5.67 10.72
N GLU A 33 1.18 -6.38 11.54
CA GLU A 33 1.47 -7.75 11.96
C GLU A 33 0.92 -8.79 10.96
N ALA A 34 0.38 -8.34 9.82
CA ALA A 34 -0.17 -9.22 8.80
C ALA A 34 0.92 -10.08 8.15
N ASP A 35 0.72 -11.39 8.15
CA ASP A 35 1.59 -12.35 7.43
C ASP A 35 1.44 -12.21 5.91
N ALA A 36 0.25 -11.78 5.44
CA ALA A 36 -0.02 -11.47 4.04
C ALA A 36 -0.97 -10.28 3.90
N VAL A 37 -0.72 -9.46 2.87
CA VAL A 37 -1.59 -8.34 2.50
C VAL A 37 -2.04 -8.50 1.05
N CYS A 38 -3.35 -8.51 0.83
CA CYS A 38 -3.97 -8.54 -0.48
C CYS A 38 -4.46 -7.14 -0.87
N LEU A 39 -4.03 -6.63 -2.02
CA LEU A 39 -4.43 -5.31 -2.53
C LEU A 39 -5.38 -5.47 -3.71
N GLN A 40 -6.48 -4.70 -3.73
CA GLN A 40 -7.42 -4.64 -4.84
C GLN A 40 -7.59 -3.21 -5.36
N GLU A 41 -8.06 -3.09 -6.60
CA GLU A 41 -8.19 -1.81 -7.30
C GLU A 41 -6.89 -0.99 -7.29
N THR A 42 -5.75 -1.65 -7.56
CA THR A 42 -4.45 -0.96 -7.69
C THR A 42 -4.48 0.07 -8.80
N ARG A 43 -5.27 -0.16 -9.86
CA ARG A 43 -5.42 0.72 -11.04
C ARG A 43 -4.06 1.15 -11.60
N ALA A 44 -3.15 0.20 -11.64
CA ALA A 44 -1.76 0.36 -12.03
C ALA A 44 -1.33 -0.90 -12.79
N ASP A 45 -0.46 -0.72 -13.79
CA ASP A 45 0.27 -1.84 -14.39
C ASP A 45 1.38 -2.36 -13.46
N ASP A 46 2.02 -3.48 -13.83
CA ASP A 46 3.03 -4.14 -12.99
C ASP A 46 4.23 -3.25 -12.67
N GLY A 47 4.65 -2.40 -13.61
CA GLY A 47 5.77 -1.47 -13.41
C GLY A 47 5.40 -0.38 -12.41
N GLN A 48 4.22 0.22 -12.57
CA GLN A 48 3.68 1.22 -11.66
C GLN A 48 3.42 0.66 -10.25
N LEU A 49 2.96 -0.59 -10.16
CA LEU A 49 2.73 -1.28 -8.88
C LEU A 49 4.06 -1.53 -8.17
N ALA A 50 5.07 -2.04 -8.88
CA ALA A 50 6.40 -2.28 -8.35
C ALA A 50 7.08 -0.98 -7.89
N GLU A 51 6.96 0.11 -8.65
CA GLU A 51 7.46 1.43 -8.27
C GLU A 51 6.75 1.97 -7.01
N ALA A 52 5.42 1.89 -6.96
CA ALA A 52 4.65 2.39 -5.82
C ALA A 52 4.91 1.62 -4.52
N LEU A 53 5.18 0.31 -4.62
CA LEU A 53 5.48 -0.57 -3.49
C LEU A 53 6.98 -0.76 -3.24
N ALA A 54 7.83 -0.10 -4.03
CA ALA A 54 9.27 -0.17 -3.84
C ALA A 54 9.62 0.23 -2.39
N PRO A 55 10.60 -0.44 -1.77
CA PRO A 55 11.08 -0.03 -0.46
C PRO A 55 11.47 1.44 -0.48
N ALA A 56 10.95 2.22 0.47
CA ALA A 56 11.40 3.60 0.72
C ALA A 56 12.79 3.62 1.36
#